data_AF-A0A928JRP2-F1
#
_entry.id   AF-A0A928JRP2-F1
#
_cell.length_a   1.000
_cell.length_b   1.000
_cell.length_c   1.000
_cell.angle_alpha   90.00
_cell.angle_beta   90.00
_cell.angle_gamma   90.00
#
_symmetry.space_group_name_H-M   'P 1'
#
loop_
_entity.id
_entity.type
_entity.pdbx_description
1 polymer ?
#
loop_
_entity_poly.entity_id
_entity_poly.type
_entity_poly.pdbx_seq_one_letter_code
_entity_poly.pdbx_strand_id
1 'polypeptide(L)'
;MEKIYALVAKTEKLNYVLVLALWLVGGALTLVGFPWIVLGILALHIPETIFIGIKTGKDNGNSLADSIALCMTFGFLWWMPVKHKLAQK
;
A
#
# COMPACT_ATOMS: atom_id res chain seq x y z
N MET A 1 -16.61 3.30 17.82
CA MET A 1 -16.40 3.79 16.45
C MET A 1 -15.19 4.73 16.40
N GLU A 2 -15.23 5.90 17.04
CA GLU A 2 -14.14 6.92 17.03
C GLU A 2 -12.74 6.42 17.40
N LYS A 3 -12.60 5.62 18.47
CA LYS A 3 -11.31 5.05 18.91
C LYS A 3 -10.72 4.04 17.93
N ILE A 4 -11.58 3.28 17.24
CA ILE A 4 -11.16 2.31 16.23
C ILE A 4 -10.62 3.07 15.00
N TYR A 5 -11.26 4.18 14.64
CA TYR A 5 -10.79 5.03 13.53
C TYR A 5 -9.46 5.72 13.83
N ALA A 6 -9.27 6.25 15.04
CA ALA A 6 -7.99 6.82 15.44
C ALA A 6 -6.85 5.79 15.38
N LEU A 7 -7.13 4.54 15.77
CA LEU A 7 -6.18 3.44 15.67
C LEU A 7 -5.87 3.11 14.20
N VAL A 8 -6.88 2.97 13.36
CA VAL A 8 -6.75 2.70 11.92
C VAL A 8 -5.94 3.79 11.23
N ALA A 9 -6.27 5.07 11.44
CA ALA A 9 -5.56 6.19 10.83
C ALA A 9 -4.09 6.27 11.28
N LYS A 10 -3.80 5.89 12.53
CA LYS A 10 -2.42 5.79 13.03
C LYS A 10 -1.66 4.65 12.35
N THR A 11 -2.31 3.50 12.16
CA THR A 11 -1.75 2.34 11.45
C THR A 11 -1.53 2.65 9.97
N GLU A 12 -2.44 3.38 9.32
CA GLU A 12 -2.29 3.84 7.93
C GLU A 12 -1.05 4.72 7.75
N LYS A 13 -0.90 5.77 8.58
CA LYS A 13 0.27 6.65 8.53
C LYS A 13 1.56 5.89 8.76
N LEU A 14 1.56 4.98 9.74
CA LEU A 14 2.72 4.13 10.00
C LEU A 14 3.04 3.25 8.79
N ASN A 15 2.04 2.65 8.16
CA ASN A 15 2.22 1.83 6.96
C ASN A 15 2.84 2.63 5.82
N TYR A 16 2.38 3.86 5.57
CA TYR A 16 2.90 4.69 4.50
C TYR A 16 4.37 5.05 4.72
N VAL A 17 4.73 5.39 5.96
CA VAL A 17 6.12 5.67 6.32
C VAL A 17 6.99 4.43 6.17
N LEU A 18 6.51 3.26 6.58
CA LEU A 18 7.24 2.00 6.45
C LEU A 18 7.45 1.61 4.98
N VAL A 19 6.42 1.72 4.13
CA VAL A 19 6.51 1.41 2.70
C VAL A 19 7.51 2.35 2.01
N LEU A 20 7.46 3.65 2.31
CA LEU A 20 8.43 4.61 1.78
C LEU A 20 9.85 4.26 2.23
N ALA A 21 10.04 3.94 3.51
CA ALA A 21 11.33 3.55 4.05
C ALA A 21 11.85 2.25 3.39
N LEU A 22 10.97 1.27 3.17
CA LEU A 22 11.30 0.02 2.46
C LEU A 22 11.81 0.31 1.05
N TRP A 23 11.11 1.15 0.28
CA TRP A 23 11.55 1.50 -1.08
C TRP A 23 12.87 2.28 -1.08
N LEU A 24 13.04 3.25 -0.17
CA LEU A 24 14.28 4.03 -0.06
C LEU A 24 15.47 3.15 0.33
N VAL A 25 15.30 2.30 1.34
CA VAL A 25 16.35 1.37 1.81
C VAL A 25 16.65 0.34 0.75
N GLY A 26 15.64 -0.26 0.12
CA GLY A 26 15.83 -1.23 -0.97
C GLY A 26 16.54 -0.61 -2.18
N GLY A 27 16.15 0.61 -2.57
CA GLY A 27 16.81 1.37 -3.63
C GLY A 27 18.27 1.68 -3.29
N ALA A 28 18.57 2.15 -2.08
CA ALA A 28 19.94 2.39 -1.62
C ALA A 28 20.78 1.11 -1.61
N LEU A 29 20.21 -0.01 -1.12
CA LEU A 29 20.87 -1.31 -1.10
C LEU A 29 21.14 -1.87 -2.51
N THR A 30 20.30 -1.52 -3.48
CA THR A 30 20.53 -1.87 -4.89
C THR A 30 21.79 -1.21 -5.43
N LEU A 31 22.05 0.06 -5.07
CA LEU A 31 23.25 0.80 -5.49
C LEU A 31 24.54 0.20 -4.93
N VAL A 32 24.47 -0.52 -3.81
CA VAL A 32 25.62 -1.22 -3.19
C VAL A 32 25.65 -2.72 -3.52
N GLY A 33 24.91 -3.17 -4.53
CA GLY A 33 25.01 -4.53 -5.08
C GLY A 33 24.00 -5.54 -4.56
N PHE A 34 22.95 -5.11 -3.84
CA PHE A 34 21.87 -5.98 -3.36
C PHE A 34 20.52 -5.68 -4.06
N PRO A 35 20.41 -5.83 -5.39
CA PRO A 35 19.17 -5.55 -6.14
C PRO A 35 18.01 -6.47 -5.73
N TRP A 36 18.32 -7.63 -5.17
CA TRP A 36 17.35 -8.63 -4.74
C TRP A 36 16.39 -8.12 -3.65
N ILE A 37 16.80 -7.12 -2.87
CA ILE A 37 15.95 -6.52 -1.84
C ILE A 37 14.73 -5.86 -2.47
N VAL A 38 14.91 -5.10 -3.55
CA VAL A 38 13.80 -4.45 -4.28
C VAL A 38 12.87 -5.48 -4.89
N LEU A 39 13.42 -6.59 -5.42
CA LEU A 39 12.60 -7.70 -5.92
C LEU A 39 11.81 -8.38 -4.81
N GLY A 40 12.40 -8.54 -3.62
CA GLY A 40 11.69 -9.04 -2.44
C GLY A 40 10.56 -8.12 -1.99
N ILE A 41 10.79 -6.79 -1.98
CA ILE A 41 9.76 -5.79 -1.68
C ILE A 41 8.61 -5.88 -2.69
N LEU A 42 8.94 -5.96 -3.98
CA LEU A 42 7.95 -6.12 -5.04
C LEU A 42 7.15 -7.42 -4.87
N ALA A 43 7.84 -8.53 -4.59
CA ALA A 43 7.22 -9.83 -4.36
C ALA A 43 6.26 -9.82 -3.15
N LEU A 44 6.55 -9.05 -2.10
CA LEU A 44 5.63 -8.87 -0.97
C LEU A 44 4.37 -8.08 -1.36
N HIS A 45 4.52 -7.05 -2.19
CA HIS A 45 3.38 -6.21 -2.60
C HIS A 45 2.52 -6.86 -3.70
N ILE A 46 3.03 -7.85 -4.44
CA ILE A 46 2.29 -8.53 -5.51
C ILE A 46 1.03 -9.25 -4.97
N PRO A 47 1.11 -10.14 -3.96
CA PRO A 47 -0.07 -10.77 -3.37
C PRO A 47 -1.07 -9.75 -2.82
N GLU A 48 -0.59 -8.71 -2.14
CA GLU A 48 -1.44 -7.64 -1.61
C GLU A 48 -2.23 -6.95 -2.72
N THR A 49 -1.54 -6.64 -3.83
CA THR A 49 -2.14 -6.02 -5.00
C THR A 49 -3.15 -6.94 -5.66
N ILE A 50 -2.81 -8.21 -5.89
CA ILE A 50 -3.66 -9.16 -6.61
C ILE A 50 -4.92 -9.49 -5.82
N PHE A 51 -4.76 -9.89 -4.56
CA PHE A 51 -5.88 -10.43 -3.78
C PHE A 51 -6.77 -9.33 -3.20
N ILE A 52 -6.21 -8.17 -2.86
CA ILE A 52 -6.91 -7.16 -2.07
C ILE A 52 -6.99 -5.84 -2.82
N GLY A 53 -5.88 -5.38 -3.40
CA GLY A 53 -5.81 -4.12 -4.14
C GLY A 53 -6.73 -4.07 -5.36
N ILE A 54 -6.63 -5.05 -6.28
CA ILE A 54 -7.43 -5.07 -7.51
C ILE A 54 -8.91 -5.24 -7.21
N LYS A 55 -9.26 -6.17 -6.31
CA LYS A 55 -10.65 -6.40 -5.92
C LYS A 55 -11.26 -5.13 -5.33
N THR A 56 -10.59 -4.52 -4.37
CA THR A 56 -11.09 -3.30 -3.72
C THR A 56 -11.09 -2.11 -4.67
N GLY A 57 -10.11 -2.01 -5.57
CA GLY A 57 -10.07 -0.99 -6.61
C GLY A 57 -11.28 -1.07 -7.53
N LYS A 58 -11.59 -2.26 -8.04
CA LYS A 58 -12.78 -2.50 -8.88
C LYS A 58 -14.08 -2.16 -8.16
N ASP A 59 -14.22 -2.58 -6.90
CA ASP A 59 -15.42 -2.32 -6.09
C ASP A 59 -15.64 -0.82 -5.84
N ASN A 60 -14.57 -0.01 -5.89
CA ASN A 60 -14.63 1.44 -5.65
C ASN A 60 -14.42 2.29 -6.92
N GLY A 61 -14.47 1.67 -8.12
CA GLY A 61 -14.37 2.37 -9.40
C GLY A 61 -12.97 2.83 -9.83
N ASN A 62 -11.91 2.34 -9.18
CA ASN A 62 -10.53 2.61 -9.58
C ASN A 62 -10.09 1.67 -10.73
N SER A 63 -9.21 2.16 -11.60
CA SER A 63 -8.63 1.30 -12.64
C SER A 63 -7.64 0.29 -12.06
N LEU A 64 -7.31 -0.73 -12.85
CA LEU A 64 -6.28 -1.72 -12.48
C LEU A 64 -4.93 -1.02 -12.23
N ALA A 65 -4.55 -0.08 -13.10
CA ALA A 65 -3.31 0.65 -13.00
C ALA A 65 -3.26 1.50 -11.73
N ASP A 66 -4.36 2.19 -11.40
CA ASP A 66 -4.46 2.97 -10.15
C ASP A 66 -4.34 2.07 -8.93
N SER A 67 -4.98 0.90 -8.95
CA SER A 67 -4.94 -0.05 -7.85
C SER A 67 -3.52 -0.58 -7.60
N ILE A 68 -2.77 -0.84 -8.67
CA ILE A 68 -1.37 -1.24 -8.59
C ILE A 68 -0.52 -0.09 -8.05
N ALA A 69 -0.65 1.11 -8.62
CA ALA A 69 0.13 2.28 -8.21
C ALA A 69 -0.11 2.65 -6.74
N LEU A 70 -1.36 2.62 -6.30
CA LEU A 70 -1.74 2.88 -4.91
C LEU A 70 -1.20 1.81 -3.98
N CYS A 71 -1.24 0.53 -4.37
CA CYS A 71 -0.68 -0.55 -3.56
C CYS A 71 0.85 -0.45 -3.45
N MET A 72 1.55 -0.11 -4.52
CA MET A 72 3.01 0.06 -4.51
C MET A 72 3.46 1.29 -3.70
N THR A 73 2.65 2.35 -3.68
CA THR A 73 3.00 3.62 -3.03
C THR A 73 2.62 3.65 -1.54
N PHE A 74 1.47 3.07 -1.21
CA PHE A 74 0.86 3.19 0.11
C PHE A 74 0.75 1.85 0.85
N GLY A 75 1.20 0.76 0.23
CA GLY A 75 1.18 -0.60 0.77
C GLY A 75 -0.23 -1.12 1.03
N PHE A 76 -0.32 -2.24 1.75
CA PHE A 76 -1.56 -2.96 2.01
C PHE A 76 -2.80 -2.11 2.39
N LEU A 77 -2.65 -1.07 3.21
CA LEU A 77 -3.76 -0.30 3.77
C LEU A 77 -4.27 0.83 2.87
N TRP A 78 -3.79 0.94 1.62
CA TRP A 78 -4.16 2.02 0.70
C TRP A 78 -5.67 2.12 0.42
N TRP A 79 -6.40 1.01 0.52
CA TRP A 79 -7.83 0.94 0.22
C TRP A 79 -8.73 1.40 1.38
N MET A 80 -8.19 1.50 2.60
CA MET A 80 -8.98 1.89 3.78
C MET A 80 -9.51 3.34 3.68
N PRO A 81 -8.72 4.35 3.28
CA PRO A 81 -9.23 5.69 3.04
C PRO A 81 -10.27 5.76 1.92
N VAL A 82 -10.14 4.91 0.89
CA VAL A 82 -11.09 4.84 -0.23
C VAL A 82 -12.46 4.38 0.29
N LYS A 83 -12.50 3.29 1.07
CA LYS A 83 -13.73 2.84 1.71
C LYS A 83 -14.30 3.88 2.67
N HIS A 84 -13.45 4.60 3.41
CA HIS A 84 -13.91 5.62 4.33
C HIS A 84 -14.56 6.81 3.61
N LYS A 85 -13.92 7.35 2.56
CA LYS A 85 -14.49 8.45 1.76
C LYS A 85 -15.82 8.07 1.12
N LEU A 86 -15.97 6.81 0.71
CA LEU A 86 -17.22 6.31 0.13
C LEU A 86 -18.29 6.02 1.19
N ALA A 87 -17.93 5.61 2.41
CA ALA A 87 -18.86 5.43 3.52
C ALA A 87 -19.35 6.75 4.14
N GLN A 88 -18.67 7.86 3.85
CA GLN A 88 -19.04 9.23 4.26
C GLN A 88 -19.90 9.95 3.20
N LYS A 89 -20.15 9.32 2.05
CA LYS A 89 -21.05 9.79 0.99
C LYS A 89 -22.43 9.16 1.15
#